data_AF-A0A6I2SSP7-F1
#
_entry.id   AF-A0A6I2SSP7-F1
#
_cell.length_a   1.000
_cell.length_b   1.000
_cell.length_c   1.000
_cell.angle_alpha   90.00
_cell.angle_beta   90.00
_cell.angle_gamma   90.00
#
_symmetry.space_group_name_H-M   'P 1'
#
loop_
_entity.id
_entity.type
_entity.pdbx_description
1 polymer ?
#
loop_
_entity_poly.entity_id
_entity_poly.type
_entity_poly.pdbx_seq_one_letter_code
_entity_poly.pdbx_strand_id
1 'polypeptide(L)'
;MGTHKHVGELLVEAGIITAKTLERALERQQGTGRRIGAILEDMGVVTEDELVDVMAAQLSMRTAKKIRGHAFPPAILALVTAEFAVEHTIFPLQLKDGMLAVAVADPTALDVLDDIARSTGHRVMAVLSSAEEITAAIREYYFKGEEVAKTSPCRILVVEDSPVVANVIKAALEREGFEVLQAADGVEGLKAALSSMPCLILCDAVMPRMDGFGLRRALAAQAETADTPVILLTSKASPEEEQKALSSGFFDFIAKPVNAVRIISRIRRALAMTAKNR
;
A
#
# COMPACT_ATOMS: atom_id res chain seq x y z
N MET A 1 7.10 44.77 -3.20
CA MET A 1 7.66 43.41 -3.00
C MET A 1 7.28 42.99 -1.60
N GLY A 2 6.22 42.20 -1.44
CA GLY A 2 5.77 41.75 -0.12
C GLY A 2 6.78 40.74 0.42
N THR A 3 7.40 41.04 1.55
CA THR A 3 8.23 40.10 2.30
C THR A 3 7.36 38.91 2.71
N HIS A 4 7.52 37.76 2.07
CA HIS A 4 6.93 36.52 2.53
C HIS A 4 7.52 36.19 3.90
N LYS A 5 6.74 36.36 4.97
CA LYS A 5 7.14 35.95 6.31
C LYS A 5 7.41 34.45 6.33
N HIS A 6 8.48 34.03 6.98
CA HIS A 6 8.76 32.60 7.10
C HIS A 6 7.76 31.94 8.06
N VAL A 7 7.41 30.68 7.83
CA VAL A 7 6.47 29.91 8.67
C VAL A 7 6.81 30.04 10.17
N GLY A 8 8.10 30.05 10.52
CA GLY A 8 8.57 30.28 11.88
C GLY A 8 8.12 31.61 12.50
N GLU A 9 8.22 32.71 11.75
CA GLU A 9 7.81 34.04 12.21
C GLU A 9 6.30 34.13 12.39
N LEU A 10 5.54 33.51 11.48
CA LEU A 10 4.09 33.46 11.57
C LEU A 10 3.61 32.67 12.79
N LEU A 11 4.31 31.59 13.16
CA LEU A 11 4.03 30.85 14.39
C LEU A 11 4.29 31.69 15.65
N VAL A 12 5.27 32.59 15.61
CA VAL A 12 5.52 33.56 16.70
C VAL A 12 4.40 34.59 16.76
N GLU A 13 4.00 35.14 15.62
CA GLU A 13 2.91 36.13 15.54
C GLU A 13 1.57 35.55 15.97
N ALA A 14 1.30 34.29 15.63
CA ALA A 14 0.12 33.55 16.06
C ALA A 14 0.17 33.16 17.56
N GLY A 15 1.30 33.39 18.25
CA GLY A 15 1.49 33.05 19.66
C GLY A 15 1.65 31.55 19.93
N ILE A 16 1.85 30.74 18.89
CA ILE A 16 2.01 29.27 19.00
C ILE A 16 3.39 28.94 19.57
N ILE A 17 4.43 29.70 19.20
CA ILE A 17 5.78 29.57 19.74
C ILE A 17 6.35 30.93 20.17
N THR A 18 7.40 30.91 20.98
CA THR A 18 8.13 32.14 21.34
C THR A 18 9.26 32.43 20.34
N ALA A 19 9.68 33.70 20.23
CA ALA A 19 10.85 34.07 19.42
C ALA A 19 12.12 33.28 19.82
N LYS A 20 12.29 33.01 21.12
CA LYS A 20 13.40 32.18 21.64
C LYS A 20 13.29 30.72 21.20
N THR A 21 12.08 30.18 21.09
CA THR A 21 11.85 28.84 20.56
C THR A 21 12.22 28.78 19.07
N LEU A 22 11.83 29.79 18.29
CA LEU A 22 12.18 29.90 16.88
C LEU A 22 13.69 30.00 16.67
N GLU A 23 14.39 30.83 17.46
CA GLU A 23 15.86 30.97 17.41
C GLU A 23 16.56 29.61 17.59
N ARG A 24 16.18 28.86 18.64
CA ARG A 24 16.70 27.51 18.89
C ARG A 24 16.41 26.53 17.75
N ALA A 25 15.25 26.63 17.12
CA ALA A 25 14.89 25.78 15.99
C ALA A 25 15.72 26.12 14.74
N LEU A 26 15.98 27.41 14.47
CA LEU A 26 16.84 27.87 13.38
C LEU A 26 18.28 27.41 13.56
N GLU A 27 18.83 27.49 14.78
CA GLU A 27 20.15 26.93 15.11
C GLU A 27 20.24 25.44 14.79
N ARG A 28 19.20 24.66 15.16
CA ARG A 28 19.12 23.23 14.84
C ARG A 28 18.92 22.92 13.36
N GLN A 29 18.31 23.84 12.62
CA GLN A 29 18.08 23.68 11.19
C GLN A 29 19.38 23.89 10.37
N GLN A 30 20.32 24.70 10.86
CA GLN A 30 21.55 25.03 10.13
C GLN A 30 22.31 23.77 9.69
N GLY A 31 22.61 23.70 8.40
CA GLY A 31 23.35 22.58 7.81
C GLY A 31 22.56 21.27 7.63
N THR A 32 21.27 21.22 8.04
CA THR A 32 20.46 20.00 7.92
C THR A 32 19.68 19.87 6.60
N GLY A 33 19.42 20.98 5.91
CA GLY A 33 18.55 21.02 4.72
C GLY A 33 17.06 20.76 5.00
N ARG A 34 16.67 20.54 6.25
CA ARG A 34 15.27 20.28 6.65
C ARG A 34 14.45 21.58 6.72
N ARG A 35 13.12 21.48 6.58
CA ARG A 35 12.20 22.62 6.77
C ARG A 35 12.08 23.00 8.24
N ILE A 36 11.96 24.29 8.55
CA ILE A 36 11.86 24.78 9.94
C ILE A 36 10.64 24.22 10.67
N GLY A 37 9.52 24.03 9.97
CA GLY A 37 8.31 23.39 10.52
C GLY A 37 8.58 21.99 11.06
N ALA A 38 9.27 21.15 10.28
CA ALA A 38 9.63 19.80 10.70
C ALA A 38 10.57 19.76 11.93
N ILE A 39 11.44 20.77 12.08
CA ILE A 39 12.29 20.89 13.28
C ILE A 39 11.44 21.27 14.51
N LEU A 40 10.46 22.16 14.33
CA LEU A 40 9.54 22.58 15.40
C LEU A 40 8.60 21.44 15.83
N GLU A 41 8.16 20.60 14.89
CA GLU A 41 7.40 19.38 15.18
C GLU A 41 8.24 18.35 15.96
N ASP A 42 9.47 18.06 15.52
CA ASP A 42 10.38 17.14 16.24
C ASP A 42 10.69 17.62 17.67
N MET A 43 10.71 18.93 17.88
CA MET A 43 10.88 19.55 19.19
C MET A 43 9.62 19.44 20.06
N GLY A 44 8.49 19.00 19.52
CA GLY A 44 7.22 18.87 20.22
C GLY A 44 6.58 20.20 20.60
N VAL A 45 6.97 21.30 19.92
CA VAL A 45 6.50 22.66 20.23
C VAL A 45 5.41 23.15 19.29
N VAL A 46 5.17 22.45 18.18
CA VAL A 46 4.11 22.73 17.20
C VAL A 46 3.58 21.39 16.68
N THR A 47 2.29 21.34 16.37
CA THR A 47 1.63 20.21 15.69
C THR A 47 1.49 20.44 14.18
N GLU A 48 1.36 19.36 13.40
CA GLU A 48 1.18 19.46 11.94
C GLU A 48 -0.05 20.33 11.58
N ASP A 49 -1.14 20.19 12.33
CA ASP A 49 -2.37 20.98 12.12
C ASP A 49 -2.17 22.47 12.38
N GLU A 50 -1.36 22.86 13.37
CA GLU A 50 -1.02 24.26 13.64
C GLU A 50 -0.15 24.85 12.52
N LEU A 51 0.79 24.06 11.96
CA LEU A 51 1.57 24.46 10.79
C LEU A 51 0.66 24.68 9.57
N VAL A 52 -0.27 23.75 9.33
CA VAL A 52 -1.23 23.82 8.23
C VAL A 52 -2.11 25.08 8.33
N ASP A 53 -2.64 25.38 9.53
CA ASP A 53 -3.47 26.57 9.75
C ASP A 53 -2.71 27.87 9.47
N VAL A 54 -1.46 27.96 9.93
CA VAL A 54 -0.61 29.13 9.69
C VAL A 54 -0.25 29.30 8.21
N MET A 55 0.11 28.20 7.54
CA MET A 55 0.42 28.21 6.10
C MET A 55 -0.80 28.59 5.26
N ALA A 56 -1.99 28.09 5.63
CA ALA A 56 -3.22 28.42 4.95
C ALA A 56 -3.58 29.91 5.08
N ALA A 57 -3.40 30.50 6.27
CA ALA A 57 -3.58 31.93 6.48
C ALA A 57 -2.62 32.76 5.60
N GLN A 58 -1.36 32.35 5.51
CA GLN A 58 -0.35 33.04 4.68
C GLN A 58 -0.70 33.00 3.19
N LEU A 59 -1.11 31.84 2.70
CA LEU A 59 -1.40 31.61 1.27
C LEU A 59 -2.84 31.97 0.89
N SER A 60 -3.64 32.47 1.84
CA SER A 60 -5.09 32.71 1.67
C SER A 60 -5.83 31.48 1.17
N MET A 61 -5.39 30.30 1.60
CA MET A 61 -5.97 29.01 1.23
C MET A 61 -7.00 28.56 2.26
N ARG A 62 -7.93 27.73 1.81
CA ARG A 62 -8.83 27.01 2.73
C ARG A 62 -8.11 25.80 3.30
N THR A 63 -8.50 25.41 4.52
CA THR A 63 -8.10 24.14 5.11
C THR A 63 -9.22 23.11 5.02
N ALA A 64 -8.86 21.85 4.84
CA ALA A 64 -9.73 20.71 5.04
C ALA A 64 -9.30 20.01 6.33
N LYS A 65 -10.25 19.80 7.24
CA LYS A 65 -10.06 19.04 8.47
C LYS A 65 -11.14 17.97 8.54
N LYS A 66 -10.86 16.85 9.22
CA LYS A 66 -11.80 15.73 9.35
C LYS A 66 -12.32 15.28 7.98
N ILE A 67 -11.41 15.06 7.05
CA ILE A 67 -11.72 14.49 5.73
C ILE A 67 -12.41 13.14 5.95
N ARG A 68 -11.92 12.36 6.92
CA ARG A 68 -12.55 11.11 7.37
C ARG A 68 -13.96 11.33 7.91
N GLY A 69 -14.84 10.36 7.66
CA GLY A 69 -16.25 10.42 8.07
C GLY A 69 -17.18 11.20 7.12
N HIS A 70 -16.64 11.83 6.07
CA HIS A 70 -17.44 12.37 4.97
C HIS A 70 -17.71 11.29 3.90
N ALA A 71 -18.79 11.44 3.14
CA ALA A 71 -19.04 10.56 2.00
C ALA A 71 -18.46 11.18 0.73
N PHE A 72 -17.54 10.46 0.08
CA PHE A 72 -16.98 10.85 -1.21
C PHE A 72 -17.56 9.96 -2.32
N PRO A 73 -18.25 10.53 -3.33
CA PRO A 73 -18.74 9.78 -4.48
C PRO A 73 -17.61 9.03 -5.21
N PRO A 74 -17.81 7.76 -5.62
CA PRO A 74 -16.80 6.99 -6.34
C PRO A 74 -16.28 7.67 -7.61
N ALA A 75 -17.14 8.42 -8.30
CA ALA A 75 -16.77 9.20 -9.48
C ALA A 75 -15.74 10.30 -9.18
N ILE A 76 -15.73 10.86 -7.96
CA ILE A 76 -14.75 11.87 -7.54
C ILE A 76 -13.43 11.20 -7.17
N LEU A 77 -13.48 10.09 -6.44
CA LEU A 77 -12.30 9.30 -6.11
C LEU A 77 -11.59 8.80 -7.37
N ALA A 78 -12.34 8.37 -8.39
CA ALA A 78 -11.78 7.87 -9.65
C ALA A 78 -11.03 8.91 -10.50
N LEU A 79 -11.13 10.21 -10.17
CA LEU A 79 -10.40 11.28 -10.87
C LEU A 79 -8.91 11.29 -10.56
N VAL A 80 -8.50 10.69 -9.44
CA VAL A 80 -7.10 10.57 -9.01
C VAL A 80 -6.87 9.12 -8.62
N THR A 81 -5.84 8.46 -9.16
CA THR A 81 -5.58 7.06 -8.81
C THR A 81 -5.03 6.94 -7.39
N ALA A 82 -5.19 5.76 -6.78
CA ALA A 82 -4.68 5.51 -5.43
C ALA A 82 -3.16 5.67 -5.36
N GLU A 83 -2.43 5.19 -6.38
CA GLU A 83 -0.97 5.29 -6.47
C GLU A 83 -0.54 6.76 -6.51
N PHE A 84 -1.19 7.56 -7.35
CA PHE A 84 -0.88 8.98 -7.50
C PHE A 84 -1.24 9.77 -6.22
N ALA A 85 -2.36 9.43 -5.58
CA ALA A 85 -2.75 10.01 -4.29
C ALA A 85 -1.71 9.72 -3.19
N VAL A 86 -1.17 8.50 -3.12
CA VAL A 86 -0.11 8.11 -2.18
C VAL A 86 1.20 8.81 -2.50
N GLU A 87 1.65 8.76 -3.76
CA GLU A 87 2.94 9.30 -4.19
C GLU A 87 3.06 10.80 -3.90
N HIS A 88 1.99 11.55 -4.16
CA HIS A 88 1.98 13.01 -3.99
C HIS A 88 1.30 13.48 -2.69
N THR A 89 0.80 12.55 -1.87
CA THR A 89 0.06 12.86 -0.63
C THR A 89 -1.05 13.88 -0.88
N ILE A 90 -2.01 13.49 -1.73
CA ILE A 90 -3.17 14.33 -2.11
C ILE A 90 -4.48 13.54 -2.02
N PHE A 91 -5.61 14.24 -1.94
CA PHE A 91 -6.92 13.59 -1.91
C PHE A 91 -8.02 14.42 -2.57
N PRO A 92 -8.82 13.89 -3.52
CA PRO A 92 -9.91 14.66 -4.12
C PRO A 92 -11.09 14.79 -3.15
N LEU A 93 -11.54 16.02 -2.90
CA LEU A 93 -12.57 16.33 -1.90
C LEU A 93 -13.96 16.47 -2.52
N GLN A 94 -14.09 17.29 -3.55
CA GLN A 94 -15.39 17.59 -4.16
C GLN A 94 -15.22 18.11 -5.58
N LEU A 95 -16.13 17.71 -6.47
CA LEU A 95 -16.31 18.32 -7.78
C LEU A 95 -17.64 19.11 -7.80
N LYS A 96 -17.56 20.42 -8.06
CA LYS A 96 -18.74 21.29 -8.18
C LYS A 96 -18.51 22.34 -9.27
N ASP A 97 -19.46 22.50 -10.19
CA ASP A 97 -19.41 23.50 -11.27
C ASP A 97 -18.09 23.46 -12.08
N GLY A 98 -17.58 22.24 -12.33
CA GLY A 98 -16.32 22.00 -13.05
C GLY A 98 -15.05 22.38 -12.27
N MET A 99 -15.17 22.66 -10.97
CA MET A 99 -14.07 22.91 -10.05
C MET A 99 -13.88 21.70 -9.13
N LEU A 100 -12.72 21.05 -9.22
CA LEU A 100 -12.27 19.95 -8.36
C LEU A 100 -11.44 20.52 -7.21
N ALA A 101 -11.95 20.43 -5.99
CA ALA A 101 -11.17 20.70 -4.78
C ALA A 101 -10.30 19.49 -4.44
N VAL A 102 -9.00 19.70 -4.24
CA VAL A 102 -8.02 18.66 -3.90
C VAL A 102 -7.30 19.06 -2.61
N ALA A 103 -7.32 18.17 -1.62
CA ALA A 103 -6.51 18.30 -0.42
C ALA A 103 -5.03 18.07 -0.77
N VAL A 104 -4.14 18.94 -0.32
CA VAL A 104 -2.69 18.84 -0.51
C VAL A 104 -1.95 19.07 0.81
N ALA A 105 -0.88 18.31 1.02
CA ALA A 105 0.04 18.52 2.15
C ALA A 105 1.12 19.57 1.82
N ASP A 106 1.57 19.61 0.57
CA ASP A 106 2.55 20.59 0.09
C ASP A 106 1.91 21.53 -0.96
N PRO A 107 1.65 22.81 -0.61
CA PRO A 107 1.04 23.75 -1.54
C PRO A 107 2.02 24.25 -2.63
N THR A 108 3.30 23.90 -2.54
CA THR A 108 4.33 24.34 -3.49
C THR A 108 4.47 23.41 -4.71
N ALA A 109 3.91 22.20 -4.65
CA ALA A 109 3.88 21.24 -5.76
C ALA A 109 2.76 21.57 -6.77
N LEU A 110 2.83 22.75 -7.38
CA LEU A 110 1.81 23.28 -8.29
C LEU A 110 1.68 22.46 -9.58
N ASP A 111 2.78 21.85 -10.03
CA ASP A 111 2.85 20.97 -11.20
C ASP A 111 1.94 19.73 -11.07
N VAL A 112 1.89 19.14 -9.86
CA VAL A 112 1.00 18.00 -9.57
C VAL A 112 -0.47 18.36 -9.80
N LEU A 113 -0.88 19.59 -9.42
CA LEU A 113 -2.25 20.05 -9.60
C LEU A 113 -2.60 20.34 -11.06
N ASP A 114 -1.64 20.87 -11.82
CA ASP A 114 -1.79 21.08 -13.25
C ASP A 114 -1.94 19.74 -14.01
N ASP A 115 -1.25 18.69 -13.57
CA ASP A 115 -1.38 17.35 -14.14
C ASP A 115 -2.75 16.73 -13.87
N ILE A 116 -3.31 16.92 -12.67
CA ILE A 116 -4.69 16.54 -12.35
C ILE A 116 -5.67 17.35 -13.22
N ALA A 117 -5.46 18.65 -13.36
CA ALA A 117 -6.34 19.51 -14.16
C ALA A 117 -6.38 19.05 -15.64
N ARG A 118 -5.21 18.73 -16.20
CA ARG A 118 -5.07 18.27 -17.58
C ARG A 118 -5.67 16.89 -17.81
N SER A 119 -5.46 15.94 -16.89
CA SER A 119 -5.94 14.56 -17.01
C SER A 119 -7.45 14.44 -16.78
N THR A 120 -8.01 15.23 -15.86
CA THR A 120 -9.44 15.21 -15.52
C THR A 120 -10.29 16.14 -16.39
N GLY A 121 -9.68 17.15 -17.01
CA GLY A 121 -10.40 18.21 -17.74
C GLY A 121 -11.14 19.20 -16.84
N HIS A 122 -10.86 19.19 -15.53
CA HIS A 122 -11.47 20.09 -14.55
C HIS A 122 -10.50 21.19 -14.11
N ARG A 123 -11.06 22.32 -13.65
CA ARG A 123 -10.25 23.29 -12.93
C ARG A 123 -9.97 22.73 -11.55
N VAL A 124 -8.72 22.81 -11.09
CA VAL A 124 -8.30 22.28 -9.79
C VAL A 124 -8.07 23.44 -8.82
N MET A 125 -8.59 23.30 -7.61
CA MET A 125 -8.37 24.22 -6.51
C MET A 125 -7.74 23.46 -5.34
N ALA A 126 -6.58 23.92 -4.90
CA ALA A 126 -5.90 23.36 -3.75
C ALA A 126 -6.57 23.77 -2.43
N VAL A 127 -6.68 22.80 -1.53
CA VAL A 127 -7.13 22.97 -0.14
C VAL A 127 -6.05 22.36 0.74
N LEU A 128 -5.55 23.09 1.74
CA LEU A 128 -4.50 22.58 2.62
C LEU A 128 -5.04 21.59 3.65
N SER A 129 -4.30 20.53 3.90
CA SER A 129 -4.58 19.58 4.99
C SER A 129 -3.27 18.97 5.47
N SER A 130 -3.23 18.45 6.70
CA SER A 130 -2.08 17.68 7.19
C SER A 130 -1.87 16.41 6.37
N ALA A 131 -0.61 16.00 6.22
CA ALA A 131 -0.25 14.76 5.56
C ALA A 131 -0.84 13.56 6.29
N GLU A 132 -0.93 13.61 7.63
CA GLU A 132 -1.59 12.57 8.43
C GLU A 132 -3.06 12.39 8.02
N GLU A 133 -3.84 13.48 7.95
CA GLU A 133 -5.26 13.42 7.62
C GLU A 133 -5.50 12.97 6.16
N ILE A 134 -4.68 13.46 5.22
CA ILE A 134 -4.72 13.02 3.81
C ILE A 134 -4.39 11.53 3.71
N THR A 135 -3.31 11.07 4.36
CA THR A 135 -2.90 9.65 4.34
C THR A 135 -3.99 8.77 4.94
N ALA A 136 -4.62 9.21 6.03
CA ALA A 136 -5.70 8.49 6.66
C ALA A 136 -6.95 8.42 5.76
N ALA A 137 -7.27 9.49 5.03
CA ALA A 137 -8.35 9.50 4.05
C ALA A 137 -8.03 8.59 2.84
N ILE A 138 -6.80 8.59 2.34
CA ILE A 138 -6.40 7.68 1.26
C ILE A 138 -6.62 6.22 1.69
N ARG A 139 -6.16 5.87 2.90
CA ARG A 139 -6.43 4.56 3.54
C ARG A 139 -7.92 4.26 3.66
N GLU A 140 -8.70 5.25 4.07
CA GLU A 140 -10.13 5.04 4.27
C GLU A 140 -10.91 4.95 2.96
N TYR A 141 -10.54 5.60 1.86
CA TYR A 141 -11.44 5.74 0.70
C TYR A 141 -10.90 5.13 -0.60
N TYR A 142 -9.59 5.15 -0.81
CA TYR A 142 -8.97 4.40 -1.92
C TYR A 142 -8.75 2.94 -1.57
N PHE A 143 -8.47 2.69 -0.29
CA PHE A 143 -8.22 1.36 0.23
C PHE A 143 -9.42 0.82 1.04
N LYS A 144 -10.59 1.50 1.07
CA LYS A 144 -11.87 0.84 1.43
C LYS A 144 -12.30 -0.08 0.29
N GLY A 145 -11.95 -1.35 0.45
CA GLY A 145 -11.95 -2.38 -0.59
C GLY A 145 -10.64 -3.16 -0.62
N GLU A 146 -9.59 -2.60 -0.01
CA GLU A 146 -8.35 -3.26 0.43
C GLU A 146 -8.28 -3.40 1.96
N GLU A 147 -9.40 -3.24 2.68
CA GLU A 147 -9.70 -4.28 3.65
C GLU A 147 -9.82 -5.55 2.81
N VAL A 148 -8.85 -6.47 2.96
CA VAL A 148 -8.96 -7.87 2.54
C VAL A 148 -10.43 -8.22 2.58
N ALA A 149 -11.01 -8.50 1.41
CA ALA A 149 -12.37 -8.97 1.33
C ALA A 149 -12.56 -9.93 2.52
N LYS A 150 -13.41 -9.57 3.48
CA LYS A 150 -14.01 -10.54 4.40
C LYS A 150 -14.99 -11.41 3.61
N THR A 151 -14.58 -11.92 2.45
CA THR A 151 -14.71 -13.35 2.22
C THR A 151 -13.82 -14.02 3.25
N SER A 152 -14.15 -15.20 3.74
CA SER A 152 -13.34 -15.95 4.71
C SER A 152 -11.84 -15.71 4.52
N PRO A 153 -11.05 -15.47 5.60
CA PRO A 153 -9.63 -15.13 5.49
C PRO A 153 -8.98 -15.93 4.38
N CYS A 154 -8.42 -15.24 3.37
CA CYS A 154 -7.81 -15.89 2.21
C CYS A 154 -6.65 -16.75 2.74
N ARG A 155 -6.94 -18.04 2.91
CA ARG A 155 -5.99 -19.01 3.45
C ARG A 155 -4.98 -19.36 2.38
N ILE A 156 -3.72 -19.12 2.66
CA ILE A 156 -2.60 -19.56 1.83
C ILE A 156 -2.04 -20.83 2.44
N LEU A 157 -1.96 -21.90 1.64
CA LEU A 157 -1.31 -23.13 2.05
C LEU A 157 0.15 -23.11 1.59
N VAL A 158 1.08 -23.26 2.54
CA VAL A 158 2.51 -23.41 2.29
C VAL A 158 2.87 -24.88 2.46
N VAL A 159 3.30 -25.52 1.37
CA VAL A 159 3.75 -26.91 1.36
C VAL A 159 5.27 -26.91 1.18
N GLU A 160 6.00 -27.14 2.28
CA GLU A 160 7.46 -27.01 2.35
C GLU A 160 7.96 -27.93 3.47
N ASP A 161 8.90 -28.82 3.13
CA ASP A 161 9.44 -29.83 4.05
C ASP A 161 10.47 -29.25 5.03
N SER A 162 11.10 -28.13 4.68
CA SER A 162 11.96 -27.37 5.59
C SER A 162 11.14 -26.47 6.52
N PRO A 163 11.03 -26.79 7.82
CA PRO A 163 10.24 -25.98 8.76
C PRO A 163 10.79 -24.56 8.91
N VAL A 164 12.10 -24.38 8.71
CA VAL A 164 12.74 -23.06 8.75
C VAL A 164 12.25 -22.19 7.59
N VAL A 165 12.27 -22.71 6.37
CA VAL A 165 11.80 -21.98 5.17
C VAL A 165 10.29 -21.74 5.28
N ALA A 166 9.53 -22.75 5.68
CA ALA A 166 8.08 -22.65 5.86
C ALA A 166 7.71 -21.54 6.85
N ASN A 167 8.44 -21.42 7.96
CA ASN A 167 8.19 -20.39 8.98
C ASN A 167 8.58 -18.98 8.51
N VAL A 168 9.66 -18.84 7.73
CA VAL A 168 10.03 -17.54 7.13
C VAL A 168 8.94 -17.06 6.16
N ILE A 169 8.46 -17.95 5.30
CA ILE A 169 7.37 -17.65 4.36
C ILE A 169 6.10 -17.30 5.12
N LYS A 170 5.72 -18.11 6.11
CA LYS A 170 4.55 -17.87 6.97
C LYS A 170 4.61 -16.50 7.63
N ALA A 171 5.71 -16.15 8.29
CA ALA A 171 5.86 -14.87 8.96
C ALA A 171 5.75 -13.68 7.98
N ALA A 172 6.29 -13.83 6.76
CA ALA A 172 6.15 -12.80 5.73
C ALA A 172 4.69 -12.63 5.28
N LEU A 173 3.94 -13.73 5.11
CA LEU A 173 2.55 -13.70 4.68
C LEU A 173 1.60 -13.19 5.78
N GLU A 174 1.78 -13.63 7.02
CA GLU A 174 0.96 -13.18 8.16
C GLU A 174 1.12 -11.68 8.41
N ARG A 175 2.32 -11.12 8.18
CA ARG A 175 2.55 -9.66 8.23
C ARG A 175 1.75 -8.88 7.19
N GLU A 176 1.41 -9.51 6.07
CA GLU A 176 0.55 -8.94 5.03
C GLU A 176 -0.94 -9.26 5.25
N GLY A 177 -1.30 -9.89 6.37
CA GLY A 177 -2.68 -10.16 6.76
C GLY A 177 -3.29 -11.46 6.24
N PHE A 178 -2.49 -12.37 5.66
CA PHE A 178 -2.97 -13.68 5.22
C PHE A 178 -3.05 -14.68 6.39
N GLU A 179 -4.06 -15.56 6.37
CA GLU A 179 -4.06 -16.76 7.21
C GLU A 179 -3.23 -17.85 6.51
N VAL A 180 -2.29 -18.46 7.23
CA VAL A 180 -1.34 -19.40 6.64
C VAL A 180 -1.50 -20.79 7.23
N LEU A 181 -1.75 -21.76 6.36
CA LEU A 181 -1.68 -23.19 6.67
C LEU A 181 -0.31 -23.73 6.23
N GLN A 182 0.21 -24.71 6.96
CA GLN A 182 1.48 -25.36 6.63
C GLN A 182 1.26 -26.87 6.45
N ALA A 183 1.99 -27.46 5.51
CA ALA A 183 2.07 -28.89 5.29
C ALA A 183 3.52 -29.27 4.97
N ALA A 184 3.98 -30.43 5.44
CA ALA A 184 5.38 -30.83 5.30
C ALA A 184 5.69 -31.53 3.96
N ASP A 185 4.67 -31.93 3.20
CA ASP A 185 4.82 -32.46 1.84
C ASP A 185 3.50 -32.50 1.06
N GLY A 186 3.54 -32.98 -0.19
CA GLY A 186 2.40 -33.01 -1.08
C GLY A 186 1.22 -33.87 -0.58
N VAL A 187 1.43 -34.91 0.24
CA VAL A 187 0.31 -35.72 0.74
C VAL A 187 -0.47 -34.93 1.78
N GLU A 188 0.22 -34.31 2.72
CA GLU A 188 -0.39 -33.41 3.70
C GLU A 188 -0.98 -32.16 3.04
N GLY A 189 -0.29 -31.62 2.03
CA GLY A 189 -0.73 -30.47 1.26
C GLY A 189 -2.05 -30.74 0.54
N LEU A 190 -2.20 -31.88 -0.13
CA LEU A 190 -3.44 -32.26 -0.79
C LEU A 190 -4.59 -32.39 0.21
N LYS A 191 -4.36 -33.06 1.35
CA LYS A 191 -5.36 -33.21 2.41
C LYS A 191 -5.80 -31.85 2.96
N ALA A 192 -4.85 -30.96 3.22
CA ALA A 192 -5.12 -29.61 3.71
C ALA A 192 -5.89 -28.77 2.68
N ALA A 193 -5.53 -28.88 1.40
CA ALA A 193 -6.18 -28.17 0.31
C ALA A 193 -7.66 -28.56 0.19
N LEU A 194 -7.97 -29.86 0.21
CA LEU A 194 -9.35 -30.36 0.14
C LEU A 194 -10.17 -30.00 1.38
N SER A 195 -9.56 -29.97 2.55
CA SER A 195 -10.28 -29.70 3.82
C SER A 195 -10.52 -28.20 4.05
N SER A 196 -9.59 -27.36 3.61
CA SER A 196 -9.55 -25.93 3.96
C SER A 196 -9.77 -25.00 2.78
N MET A 197 -9.79 -25.52 1.55
CA MET A 197 -10.07 -24.76 0.33
C MET A 197 -9.29 -23.45 0.26
N PRO A 198 -7.94 -23.52 0.28
CA PRO A 198 -7.09 -22.33 0.26
C PRO A 198 -7.30 -21.53 -1.03
N CYS A 199 -7.14 -20.22 -0.93
CA CYS A 199 -7.23 -19.32 -2.07
C CYS A 199 -5.99 -19.42 -2.98
N LEU A 200 -4.85 -19.87 -2.43
CA LEU A 200 -3.60 -20.06 -3.16
C LEU A 200 -2.71 -21.08 -2.44
N ILE A 201 -1.88 -21.80 -3.21
CA ILE A 201 -0.91 -22.76 -2.68
C ILE A 201 0.51 -22.35 -3.11
N LEU A 202 1.41 -22.20 -2.14
CA LEU A 202 2.86 -22.19 -2.35
C LEU A 202 3.39 -23.60 -2.12
N CYS A 203 4.17 -24.15 -3.05
CA CYS A 203 4.60 -25.53 -2.96
C CYS A 203 6.07 -25.68 -3.36
N ASP A 204 6.88 -26.36 -2.54
CA ASP A 204 8.23 -26.73 -2.93
C ASP A 204 8.25 -27.78 -4.04
N ALA A 205 9.22 -27.67 -4.93
CA ALA A 205 9.37 -28.58 -6.06
C ALA A 205 9.76 -29.98 -5.61
N VAL A 206 10.61 -30.10 -4.58
CA VAL A 206 11.17 -31.37 -4.11
C VAL A 206 10.80 -31.57 -2.65
N MET A 207 10.03 -32.62 -2.37
CA MET A 207 9.54 -32.94 -1.03
C MET A 207 9.46 -34.47 -0.86
N PRO A 208 9.49 -35.01 0.36
CA PRO A 208 9.28 -36.43 0.62
C PRO A 208 7.84 -36.87 0.29
N ARG A 209 7.62 -38.16 0.06
CA ARG A 209 6.32 -38.81 -0.24
C ARG A 209 5.66 -38.37 -1.56
N MET A 210 5.39 -37.08 -1.73
CA MET A 210 4.81 -36.48 -2.94
C MET A 210 5.48 -35.12 -3.20
N ASP A 211 6.07 -34.99 -4.38
CA ASP A 211 6.73 -33.77 -4.84
C ASP A 211 5.72 -32.72 -5.33
N GLY A 212 6.20 -31.50 -5.62
CA GLY A 212 5.32 -30.40 -6.00
C GLY A 212 4.55 -30.65 -7.29
N PHE A 213 5.18 -31.31 -8.27
CA PHE A 213 4.52 -31.71 -9.52
C PHE A 213 3.44 -32.78 -9.28
N GLY A 214 3.69 -33.75 -8.41
CA GLY A 214 2.72 -34.73 -7.95
C GLY A 214 1.52 -34.08 -7.28
N LEU A 215 1.76 -33.14 -6.36
CA LEU A 215 0.70 -32.38 -5.72
C LEU A 215 -0.13 -31.61 -6.75
N ARG A 216 0.50 -30.89 -7.68
CA ARG A 216 -0.21 -30.13 -8.72
C ARG A 216 -1.13 -31.02 -9.55
N ARG A 217 -0.66 -32.20 -9.98
CA ARG A 217 -1.48 -33.17 -10.72
C ARG A 217 -2.66 -33.67 -9.88
N ALA A 218 -2.43 -33.98 -8.60
CA ALA A 218 -3.48 -34.45 -7.71
C ALA A 218 -4.56 -33.38 -7.47
N LEU A 219 -4.17 -32.11 -7.27
CA LEU A 219 -5.10 -30.99 -7.15
C LEU A 219 -5.91 -30.75 -8.44
N ALA A 220 -5.29 -30.94 -9.61
CA ALA A 220 -5.96 -30.82 -10.91
C ALA A 220 -7.09 -31.84 -11.10
N ALA A 221 -6.95 -33.01 -10.48
CA ALA A 221 -7.87 -34.12 -10.62
C ALA A 221 -9.12 -33.99 -9.72
N GLN A 222 -9.18 -32.97 -8.85
CA GLN A 222 -10.30 -32.72 -7.94
C GLN A 222 -11.02 -31.44 -8.36
N ALA A 223 -12.34 -31.50 -8.54
CA ALA A 223 -13.12 -30.36 -9.03
C ALA A 223 -13.03 -29.15 -8.09
N GLU A 224 -12.92 -29.41 -6.79
CA GLU A 224 -12.87 -28.41 -5.73
C GLU A 224 -11.55 -27.61 -5.73
N THR A 225 -10.44 -28.22 -6.15
CA THR A 225 -9.10 -27.60 -6.08
C THR A 225 -8.47 -27.34 -7.46
N ALA A 226 -9.13 -27.75 -8.54
CA ALA A 226 -8.59 -27.65 -9.90
C ALA A 226 -8.23 -26.21 -10.30
N ASP A 227 -9.01 -25.24 -9.83
CA ASP A 227 -8.84 -23.81 -10.12
C ASP A 227 -8.01 -23.05 -9.08
N THR A 228 -7.55 -23.72 -8.02
CA THR A 228 -6.71 -23.06 -7.01
C THR A 228 -5.33 -22.77 -7.62
N PRO A 229 -4.88 -21.50 -7.66
CA PRO A 229 -3.57 -21.16 -8.20
C PRO A 229 -2.47 -21.78 -7.34
N VAL A 230 -1.53 -22.46 -7.99
CA VAL A 230 -0.35 -23.06 -7.35
C VAL A 230 0.90 -22.38 -7.88
N ILE A 231 1.73 -21.83 -6.99
CA ILE A 231 3.02 -21.23 -7.32
C ILE A 231 4.13 -22.17 -6.84
N LEU A 232 5.03 -22.53 -7.75
CA LEU A 232 6.15 -23.44 -7.46
C LEU A 232 7.32 -22.69 -6.84
N LEU A 233 7.85 -23.18 -5.72
CA LEU A 233 9.13 -22.77 -5.15
C LEU A 233 10.20 -23.77 -5.59
N THR A 234 11.34 -23.31 -6.11
CA THR A 234 12.36 -24.23 -6.62
C THR A 234 13.77 -23.69 -6.47
N SER A 235 14.72 -24.56 -6.09
CA SER A 235 16.15 -24.25 -6.13
C SER A 235 16.74 -24.33 -7.55
N LYS A 236 16.00 -24.89 -8.51
CA LYS A 236 16.40 -24.98 -9.92
C LYS A 236 15.59 -23.96 -10.72
N ALA A 237 16.26 -22.90 -11.16
CA ALA A 237 15.64 -21.77 -11.86
C ALA A 237 16.23 -21.57 -13.27
N SER A 238 16.51 -22.67 -13.98
CA SER A 238 16.87 -22.59 -15.39
C SER A 238 15.62 -22.31 -16.24
N PRO A 239 15.76 -21.70 -17.43
CA PRO A 239 14.64 -21.48 -18.34
C PRO A 239 13.85 -22.74 -18.67
N GLU A 240 14.52 -23.90 -18.74
CA GLU A 240 13.89 -25.19 -19.02
C GLU A 240 13.00 -25.67 -17.86
N GLU A 241 13.44 -25.47 -16.61
CA GLU A 241 12.65 -25.81 -15.43
C GLU A 241 11.46 -24.85 -15.24
N GLU A 242 11.65 -23.56 -15.55
CA GLU A 242 10.56 -22.59 -15.61
C GLU A 242 9.51 -22.99 -16.65
N GLN A 243 9.94 -23.28 -17.88
CA GLN A 243 9.05 -23.73 -18.94
C GLN A 243 8.30 -25.02 -18.54
N LYS A 244 9.00 -25.97 -17.92
CA LYS A 244 8.40 -27.22 -17.42
C LYS A 244 7.36 -26.97 -16.34
N ALA A 245 7.62 -26.07 -15.39
CA ALA A 245 6.67 -25.70 -14.35
C ALA A 245 5.40 -25.09 -14.95
N LEU A 246 5.54 -24.07 -15.79
CA LEU A 246 4.39 -23.38 -16.39
C LEU A 246 3.56 -24.32 -17.30
N SER A 247 4.22 -25.14 -18.12
CA SER A 247 3.53 -26.13 -18.96
C SER A 247 2.86 -27.26 -18.18
N SER A 248 3.28 -27.52 -16.94
CA SER A 248 2.63 -28.45 -16.01
C SER A 248 1.42 -27.85 -15.29
N GLY A 249 1.05 -26.61 -15.60
CA GLY A 249 -0.14 -25.94 -15.09
C GLY A 249 0.06 -25.24 -13.74
N PHE A 250 1.31 -24.96 -13.34
CA PHE A 250 1.56 -24.01 -12.26
C PHE A 250 1.23 -22.59 -12.72
N PHE A 251 0.70 -21.77 -11.81
CA PHE A 251 0.35 -20.39 -12.09
C PHE A 251 1.59 -19.50 -12.27
N ASP A 252 2.60 -19.71 -11.44
CA ASP A 252 3.87 -18.99 -11.48
C ASP A 252 4.97 -19.83 -10.80
N PHE A 253 6.21 -19.36 -10.86
CA PHE A 253 7.35 -19.98 -10.21
C PHE A 253 8.25 -18.94 -9.51
N ILE A 254 8.88 -19.34 -8.41
CA ILE A 254 9.78 -18.51 -7.63
C ILE A 254 11.05 -19.30 -7.33
N ALA A 255 12.18 -18.76 -7.78
CA ALA A 255 13.50 -19.29 -7.46
C ALA A 255 13.83 -19.09 -5.97
N LYS A 256 14.35 -20.14 -5.32
CA LYS A 256 15.01 -20.05 -4.01
C LYS A 256 16.42 -19.44 -4.18
N PRO A 257 16.92 -18.62 -3.24
CA PRO A 257 16.34 -18.30 -1.95
C PRO A 257 15.13 -17.37 -2.06
N VAL A 258 14.12 -17.63 -1.23
CA VAL A 258 12.86 -16.87 -1.24
C VAL A 258 13.07 -15.46 -0.69
N ASN A 259 12.59 -14.46 -1.44
CA ASN A 259 12.52 -13.08 -1.00
C ASN A 259 11.05 -12.71 -0.71
N ALA A 260 10.78 -12.17 0.48
CA ALA A 260 9.43 -11.83 0.92
C ALA A 260 8.70 -10.93 -0.09
N VAL A 261 9.33 -9.84 -0.53
CA VAL A 261 8.74 -8.89 -1.49
C VAL A 261 8.36 -9.58 -2.81
N ARG A 262 9.22 -10.50 -3.29
CA ARG A 262 8.93 -11.29 -4.50
C ARG A 262 7.76 -12.26 -4.28
N ILE A 263 7.69 -12.93 -3.13
CA ILE A 263 6.56 -13.81 -2.80
C ILE A 263 5.25 -13.02 -2.78
N ILE A 264 5.21 -11.91 -2.05
CA ILE A 264 4.00 -11.09 -1.89
C ILE A 264 3.51 -10.55 -3.23
N SER A 265 4.41 -9.98 -4.04
CA SER A 265 4.04 -9.45 -5.37
C SER A 265 3.46 -10.54 -6.30
N ARG A 266 4.04 -11.74 -6.30
CA ARG A 266 3.56 -12.87 -7.12
C ARG A 266 2.20 -13.40 -6.64
N ILE A 267 1.99 -13.48 -5.33
CA ILE A 267 0.71 -13.88 -4.72
C ILE A 267 -0.39 -12.89 -5.04
N ARG A 268 -0.15 -11.58 -4.84
CA ARG A 268 -1.15 -10.54 -5.15
C ARG A 268 -1.56 -10.59 -6.62
N ARG A 269 -0.59 -10.74 -7.53
CA ARG A 269 -0.86 -10.92 -8.96
C ARG A 269 -1.73 -12.15 -9.22
N ALA A 270 -1.42 -13.28 -8.61
CA ALA A 270 -2.18 -14.51 -8.78
C ALA A 270 -3.63 -14.36 -8.32
N LEU A 271 -3.83 -13.87 -7.10
CA LEU A 271 -5.16 -13.65 -6.52
C LEU A 271 -5.99 -12.67 -7.37
N ALA A 272 -5.38 -11.57 -7.84
CA ALA A 272 -6.06 -10.58 -8.68
C ALA A 272 -6.49 -11.16 -10.04
N MET A 273 -5.69 -12.06 -10.63
CA MET A 273 -6.04 -12.70 -11.91
C MET A 273 -7.12 -13.77 -11.75
N THR A 274 -7.09 -14.55 -10.68
CA THR A 274 -8.10 -15.57 -10.41
C THR A 274 -9.44 -14.95 -10.01
N ALA A 275 -9.45 -13.80 -9.33
CA ALA A 275 -10.66 -13.07 -8.99
C ALA A 275 -11.38 -12.46 -10.21
N LYS A 276 -10.66 -12.11 -11.29
CA LYS A 276 -11.24 -11.59 -12.54
C LYS A 276 -11.86 -12.67 -13.43
N ASN A 277 -11.50 -13.94 -13.21
CA ASN A 277 -11.94 -15.08 -14.00
C ASN A 277 -13.09 -15.87 -13.34
N ARG A 278 -13.61 -15.39 -12.20
CA ARG A 278 -14.79 -15.90 -11.51
C ARG A 278 -15.93 -14.90 -11.63
#